data_AF-A0ABD6QLQ4-F1
#
_entry.id   AF-A0ABD6QLQ4-F1
#
_cell.length_a   1.000
_cell.length_b   1.000
_cell.length_c   1.000
_cell.angle_alpha   90.00
_cell.angle_beta   90.00
_cell.angle_gamma   90.00
#
_symmetry.space_group_name_H-M   'P 1'
#
loop_
_entity.id
_entity.type
_entity.pdbx_description
1 polymer ?
#
loop_
_entity_poly.entity_id
_entity_poly.type
_entity_poly.pdbx_seq_one_letter_code
_entity_poly.pdbx_strand_id
1 'polypeptide(L)'
;MSEFDVVAVPNAGRDAAEQAKAYSSPFAPRELRLDDGTVLEIPPHPSLRLLDDDALAELEALNFELESYDREPDRVIPAQTIKDKAGNELELPAETIRGPLKTNPYRKTNADGSVTVMNPPYEVRVAQIALGAEDYATLRAGKVNGRRGSAADVWRAWNDQGLEVAERQKADPKSDGSSVVVAPVSASDSE
;
A
#
# COMPACT_ATOMS: atom_id res chain seq x y z
N MET A 1 39.70 -6.79 48.20
CA MET A 1 39.98 -6.56 46.77
C MET A 1 39.31 -7.67 45.97
N SER A 2 38.19 -7.37 45.32
CA SER A 2 37.79 -7.90 44.01
C SER A 2 36.34 -7.46 43.74
N GLU A 3 36.20 -6.23 43.25
CA GLU A 3 34.98 -5.77 42.56
C GLU A 3 34.80 -6.60 41.29
N PHE A 4 33.62 -7.18 41.11
CA PHE A 4 33.21 -7.81 39.86
C PHE A 4 32.69 -6.70 38.95
N ASP A 5 33.47 -6.38 37.91
CA ASP A 5 33.06 -5.53 36.80
C ASP A 5 31.94 -6.24 36.02
N VAL A 6 30.70 -5.77 36.18
CA VAL A 6 29.56 -6.21 35.36
C VAL A 6 29.65 -5.49 34.04
N VAL A 7 30.32 -6.12 33.07
CA VAL A 7 30.34 -5.67 31.68
C VAL A 7 28.91 -5.61 31.16
N ALA A 8 28.40 -4.39 30.99
CA ALA A 8 27.09 -4.14 30.40
C ALA A 8 27.07 -4.70 28.97
N VAL A 9 26.32 -5.79 28.78
CA VAL A 9 26.05 -6.36 27.47
C VAL A 9 25.21 -5.32 26.70
N PRO A 10 25.69 -4.79 25.55
CA PRO A 10 24.89 -3.89 24.74
C PRO A 10 23.61 -4.64 24.33
N ASN A 11 22.46 -4.08 24.69
CA ASN A 11 21.16 -4.63 24.33
C ASN A 11 20.94 -4.39 22.83
N ALA A 12 21.50 -5.28 22.01
CA ALA A 12 21.39 -5.26 20.56
C ALA A 12 19.93 -5.18 20.07
N GLY A 13 18.96 -5.63 20.89
CA GLY A 13 17.54 -5.51 20.58
C GLY A 13 17.01 -4.08 20.67
N ARG A 14 17.55 -3.26 21.58
CA ARG A 14 17.15 -1.85 21.72
C ARG A 14 17.79 -0.98 20.63
N ASP A 15 19.04 -1.28 20.27
CA ASP A 15 19.71 -0.66 19.13
C ASP A 15 19.10 -1.11 17.78
N ALA A 16 18.64 -2.36 17.66
CA ALA A 16 17.91 -2.83 16.47
C ALA A 16 16.53 -2.15 16.31
N ALA A 17 15.83 -1.88 17.42
CA ALA A 17 14.56 -1.15 17.40
C ALA A 17 14.75 0.34 17.04
N GLU A 18 15.80 0.99 17.55
CA GLU A 18 16.22 2.34 17.16
C GLU A 18 16.67 2.39 15.68
N GLN A 19 17.39 1.37 15.20
CA GLN A 19 17.75 1.27 13.78
C GLN A 19 16.55 1.00 12.88
N ALA A 20 15.54 0.25 13.33
CA ALA A 20 14.30 0.06 12.57
C ALA A 20 13.49 1.37 12.42
N LYS A 21 13.58 2.30 13.39
CA LYS A 21 13.11 3.69 13.20
C LYS A 21 14.03 4.50 12.28
N ALA A 22 15.34 4.25 12.31
CA ALA A 22 16.33 4.95 11.49
C ALA A 22 16.28 4.57 10.00
N TYR A 23 15.93 3.32 9.68
CA TYR A 23 15.49 2.94 8.34
C TYR A 23 14.02 3.32 8.24
N SER A 24 13.71 4.57 7.85
CA SER A 24 12.36 5.03 7.47
C SER A 24 11.70 3.99 6.57
N SER A 25 11.08 2.97 7.14
CA SER A 25 10.69 1.80 6.39
C SER A 25 9.43 2.21 5.65
N PRO A 26 9.31 1.95 4.35
CA PRO A 26 8.08 2.24 3.64
C PRO A 26 6.88 1.44 4.16
N PHE A 27 7.10 0.52 5.09
CA PHE A 27 6.09 -0.27 5.77
C PHE A 27 5.76 0.24 7.18
N ALA A 28 6.45 1.28 7.67
CA ALA A 28 6.21 1.85 8.99
C ALA A 28 4.94 2.72 9.01
N PRO A 29 4.20 2.76 10.13
CA PRO A 29 3.16 3.75 10.36
C PRO A 29 3.70 5.18 10.26
N ARG A 30 2.88 6.11 9.79
CA ARG A 30 3.23 7.53 9.66
C ARG A 30 2.51 8.39 10.68
N GLU A 31 3.25 9.29 11.31
CA GLU A 31 2.69 10.27 12.24
C GLU A 31 1.97 11.39 11.47
N LEU A 32 0.66 11.53 11.69
CA LEU A 32 -0.11 12.70 11.32
C LEU A 32 -0.29 13.58 12.57
N ARG A 33 0.31 14.77 12.55
CA ARG A 33 0.16 15.75 13.64
C ARG A 33 -1.03 16.65 13.38
N LEU A 34 -1.94 16.69 14.34
CA LEU A 34 -3.05 17.63 14.40
C LEU A 34 -2.57 18.97 14.96
N ASP A 35 -3.30 20.04 14.66
CA ASP A 35 -2.97 21.41 15.08
C ASP A 35 -2.99 21.60 16.60
N ASP A 36 -3.70 20.73 17.33
CA ASP A 36 -3.75 20.72 18.81
C ASP A 36 -2.55 19.99 19.45
N GLY A 37 -1.64 19.46 18.64
CA GLY A 37 -0.47 18.70 19.07
C GLY A 37 -0.71 17.20 19.21
N THR A 38 -1.95 16.72 19.00
CA THR A 38 -2.24 15.28 18.97
C THR A 38 -1.55 14.63 17.78
N VAL A 39 -0.96 13.46 17.99
CA VAL A 39 -0.32 12.67 16.94
C VAL A 39 -1.14 11.42 16.70
N LEU A 40 -1.60 11.22 15.47
CA LEU A 40 -2.26 10.01 15.01
C LEU A 40 -1.28 9.15 14.22
N GLU A 41 -1.27 7.85 14.46
CA GLU A 41 -0.48 6.91 13.67
C GLU A 41 -1.33 6.39 12.51
N ILE A 42 -0.98 6.81 11.29
CA ILE A 42 -1.59 6.29 10.08
C ILE A 42 -0.86 4.98 9.72
N PRO A 43 -1.55 3.83 9.69
CA PRO A 43 -0.93 2.58 9.28
C PRO A 43 -0.51 2.63 7.81
N PRO A 44 0.40 1.75 7.38
CA PRO A 44 0.77 1.64 5.96
C PRO A 44 -0.45 1.40 5.07
N HIS A 45 -0.34 1.78 3.79
CA HIS A 45 -1.45 1.69 2.85
C HIS A 45 -2.07 0.27 2.83
N PRO A 46 -3.41 0.13 2.88
CA PRO A 46 -4.09 -1.16 3.04
C PRO A 46 -3.72 -2.23 1.98
N SER A 47 -3.30 -1.80 0.78
CA SER A 47 -2.84 -2.71 -0.27
C SER A 47 -1.61 -3.54 0.12
N LEU A 48 -0.85 -3.12 1.13
CA LEU A 48 0.31 -3.85 1.64
C LEU A 48 -0.09 -5.03 2.54
N ARG A 49 -1.39 -5.18 2.85
CA ARG A 49 -1.94 -6.24 3.71
C ARG A 49 -1.26 -6.34 5.09
N LEU A 50 -0.88 -5.18 5.62
CA LEU A 50 -0.27 -5.01 6.95
C LEU A 50 -1.24 -4.46 8.01
N LEU A 51 -2.54 -4.40 7.69
CA LEU A 51 -3.58 -4.07 8.65
C LEU A 51 -3.85 -5.28 9.56
N ASP A 52 -4.49 -5.03 10.70
CA ASP A 52 -5.01 -6.09 11.57
C ASP A 52 -6.00 -7.00 10.83
N ASP A 53 -6.14 -8.25 11.28
CA ASP A 53 -6.95 -9.29 10.63
C ASP A 53 -8.42 -8.86 10.50
N ASP A 54 -8.96 -8.19 11.53
CA ASP A 54 -10.33 -7.65 11.51
C ASP A 54 -10.49 -6.53 10.45
N ALA A 55 -9.52 -5.63 10.38
CA ALA A 55 -9.52 -4.55 9.38
C ALA A 55 -9.32 -5.09 7.96
N LEU A 56 -8.55 -6.16 7.78
CA LEU A 56 -8.42 -6.86 6.49
C LEU A 56 -9.74 -7.52 6.09
N ALA A 57 -10.45 -8.17 7.02
CA ALA A 57 -11.75 -8.78 6.74
C ALA A 57 -12.78 -7.72 6.32
N GLU A 58 -12.82 -6.56 6.98
CA GLU A 58 -13.69 -5.44 6.59
C GLU A 58 -13.33 -4.87 5.21
N LEU A 59 -12.03 -4.74 4.91
CA LEU A 59 -11.56 -4.30 3.60
C LEU A 59 -11.95 -5.29 2.49
N GLU A 60 -11.83 -6.58 2.74
CA GLU A 60 -12.26 -7.62 1.80
C GLU A 60 -13.78 -7.62 1.60
N ALA A 61 -14.56 -7.43 2.67
CA ALA A 61 -16.00 -7.26 2.57
C ALA A 61 -16.38 -6.03 1.73
N LEU A 62 -15.66 -4.90 1.89
CA LEU A 62 -15.86 -3.70 1.07
C LEU A 62 -15.52 -3.96 -0.40
N ASN A 63 -14.41 -4.65 -0.68
CA ASN A 63 -14.02 -5.00 -2.04
C ASN A 63 -15.04 -5.94 -2.69
N PHE A 64 -15.58 -6.90 -1.94
CA PHE A 64 -16.65 -7.76 -2.40
C PHE A 64 -17.93 -6.98 -2.67
N GLU A 65 -18.29 -6.01 -1.81
CA GLU A 65 -19.42 -5.11 -2.03
C GLU A 65 -19.29 -4.38 -3.38
N LEU A 66 -18.09 -3.85 -3.66
CA LEU A 66 -17.74 -3.13 -4.88
C LEU A 66 -17.89 -3.97 -6.15
N GLU A 67 -17.77 -5.29 -6.08
CA GLU A 67 -18.00 -6.13 -7.26
C GLU A 67 -19.42 -6.03 -7.80
N SER A 68 -20.38 -5.70 -6.93
CA SER A 68 -21.80 -5.55 -7.27
C SER A 68 -22.16 -4.16 -7.80
N TYR A 69 -21.21 -3.22 -7.87
CA TYR A 69 -21.44 -1.85 -8.34
C TYR A 69 -21.38 -1.75 -9.87
N ASP A 70 -21.97 -0.68 -10.39
CA ASP A 70 -22.07 -0.44 -11.82
C ASP A 70 -20.68 -0.31 -12.46
N ARG A 71 -20.52 -0.94 -13.63
CA ARG A 71 -19.29 -0.92 -14.42
C ARG A 71 -19.46 -0.14 -15.71
N GLU A 72 -18.34 0.31 -16.25
CA GLU A 72 -18.26 0.71 -17.66
C GLU A 72 -18.47 -0.52 -18.56
N PRO A 73 -18.86 -0.31 -19.83
CA PRO A 73 -19.02 -1.41 -20.77
C PRO A 73 -17.74 -2.23 -20.92
N ASP A 74 -17.90 -3.54 -21.08
CA ASP A 74 -16.79 -4.45 -21.35
C ASP A 74 -16.11 -4.09 -22.68
N ARG A 75 -14.79 -4.21 -22.69
CA ARG A 75 -13.98 -3.91 -23.87
C ARG A 75 -13.53 -5.21 -24.52
N VAL A 76 -13.93 -5.38 -25.78
CA VAL A 76 -13.45 -6.48 -26.62
C VAL A 76 -12.13 -6.05 -27.27
N ILE A 77 -11.05 -6.76 -26.96
CA ILE A 77 -9.79 -6.70 -27.68
C ILE A 77 -9.90 -7.71 -28.82
N PRO A 78 -9.91 -7.27 -30.09
CA PRO A 78 -9.95 -8.20 -31.22
C PRO A 78 -8.65 -9.00 -31.29
N ALA A 79 -8.68 -10.15 -31.96
CA ALA A 79 -7.48 -10.95 -32.19
C ALA A 79 -6.41 -10.12 -32.92
N GLN A 80 -5.16 -10.21 -32.48
CA GLN A 80 -4.04 -9.47 -33.07
C GLN A 80 -2.90 -10.42 -33.41
N THR A 81 -2.40 -10.34 -34.63
CA THR A 81 -1.16 -11.00 -35.03
C THR A 81 0.00 -10.06 -34.71
N ILE A 82 0.82 -10.44 -33.73
CA ILE A 82 2.04 -9.70 -33.36
C ILE A 82 3.24 -10.46 -33.88
N LYS A 83 4.22 -9.75 -34.44
CA LYS A 83 5.52 -10.35 -34.80
C LYS A 83 6.48 -10.22 -33.63
N ASP A 84 7.04 -11.33 -33.17
CA ASP A 84 8.11 -11.33 -32.17
C ASP A 84 9.41 -10.73 -32.77
N LYS A 85 10.39 -10.37 -31.94
CA LYS A 85 11.73 -9.89 -32.36
C LYS A 85 12.45 -10.86 -33.30
N ALA A 86 12.07 -12.15 -33.28
CA ALA A 86 12.58 -13.19 -34.18
C ALA A 86 11.82 -13.30 -35.52
N GLY A 87 10.79 -12.46 -35.74
CA GLY A 87 10.00 -12.45 -36.98
C GLY A 87 8.89 -13.50 -37.07
N ASN A 88 8.71 -14.32 -36.03
CA ASN A 88 7.60 -15.28 -35.94
C ASN A 88 6.28 -14.55 -35.68
N GLU A 89 5.23 -14.92 -36.41
CA GLU A 89 3.87 -14.43 -36.21
C GLU A 89 3.21 -15.17 -35.06
N LEU A 90 2.74 -14.41 -34.06
CA LEU A 90 2.08 -14.90 -32.86
C LEU A 90 0.67 -14.30 -32.84
N GLU A 91 -0.35 -15.15 -32.91
CA GLU A 91 -1.75 -14.72 -32.85
C GLU A 91 -2.20 -14.65 -31.40
N LEU A 92 -2.50 -13.44 -30.92
CA LEU A 92 -3.22 -13.24 -29.68
C LEU A 92 -4.72 -13.44 -29.95
N PRO A 93 -5.41 -14.32 -29.23
CA PRO A 93 -6.85 -14.51 -29.38
C PRO A 93 -7.60 -13.25 -28.98
N ALA A 94 -8.84 -13.12 -29.47
CA ALA A 94 -9.72 -12.06 -29.00
C ALA A 94 -10.01 -12.25 -27.50
N GLU A 95 -9.85 -11.19 -26.72
CA GLU A 95 -10.06 -11.20 -25.28
C GLU A 95 -11.11 -10.15 -24.90
N THR A 96 -12.10 -10.55 -24.12
CA THR A 96 -13.07 -9.62 -23.54
C THR A 96 -12.61 -9.24 -22.14
N ILE A 97 -12.20 -7.98 -21.98
CA ILE A 97 -11.83 -7.44 -20.67
C ILE A 97 -13.05 -6.79 -20.04
N ARG A 98 -13.35 -7.20 -18.81
CA ARG A 98 -14.42 -6.61 -18.01
C ARG A 98 -14.18 -5.12 -17.79
N GLY A 99 -15.20 -4.30 -18.00
CA GLY A 99 -15.09 -2.86 -17.82
C GLY A 99 -14.77 -2.47 -16.36
N PRO A 100 -14.04 -1.35 -16.14
CA PRO A 100 -13.73 -0.87 -14.80
C PRO A 100 -15.01 -0.46 -14.06
N LEU A 101 -14.94 -0.45 -12.73
CA LEU A 101 -16.00 0.12 -11.89
C LEU A 101 -16.19 1.60 -12.19
N LYS A 102 -17.43 2.07 -12.15
CA LYS A 102 -17.74 3.50 -12.24
C LYS A 102 -17.44 4.14 -10.90
N THR A 103 -16.35 4.91 -10.82
CA THR A 103 -15.79 5.39 -9.56
C THR A 103 -16.12 6.84 -9.21
N ASN A 104 -16.80 7.60 -10.08
CA ASN A 104 -17.09 9.02 -9.87
C ASN A 104 -18.59 9.37 -9.88
N PRO A 105 -19.36 9.04 -8.82
CA PRO A 105 -19.04 8.21 -7.66
C PRO A 105 -19.32 6.72 -7.91
N TYR A 106 -18.88 5.84 -6.99
CA TYR A 106 -19.36 4.46 -6.91
C TYR A 106 -20.88 4.44 -6.78
N ARG A 107 -21.54 3.84 -7.76
CA ARG A 107 -23.00 3.76 -7.83
C ARG A 107 -23.48 2.35 -8.19
N LYS A 108 -24.69 2.04 -7.72
CA LYS A 108 -25.39 0.79 -8.00
C LYS A 108 -26.78 1.12 -8.52
N THR A 109 -27.11 0.57 -9.69
CA THR A 109 -28.46 0.63 -10.24
C THR A 109 -29.26 -0.56 -9.69
N ASN A 110 -30.31 -0.27 -8.93
CA ASN A 110 -31.20 -1.26 -8.35
C ASN A 110 -32.19 -1.81 -9.40
N ALA A 111 -32.84 -2.93 -9.10
CA ALA A 111 -33.79 -3.59 -10.02
C ALA A 111 -35.02 -2.72 -10.36
N ASP A 112 -35.36 -1.75 -9.51
CA ASP A 112 -36.43 -0.76 -9.72
C ASP A 112 -35.98 0.44 -10.58
N GLY A 113 -34.72 0.46 -11.03
CA GLY A 113 -34.12 1.56 -11.80
C GLY A 113 -33.62 2.72 -10.95
N SER A 114 -33.72 2.64 -9.61
CA SER A 114 -33.15 3.65 -8.72
C SER A 114 -31.62 3.53 -8.64
N VAL A 115 -30.92 4.66 -8.52
CA VAL A 115 -29.46 4.69 -8.39
C VAL A 115 -29.09 5.00 -6.94
N THR A 116 -28.41 4.07 -6.28
CA THR A 116 -27.84 4.27 -4.95
C THR A 116 -26.35 4.56 -5.08
N VAL A 117 -25.90 5.64 -4.45
CA VAL A 117 -24.48 6.02 -4.40
C VAL A 117 -23.88 5.48 -3.10
N MET A 118 -22.64 4.98 -3.17
CA MET A 118 -21.90 4.56 -1.98
C MET A 118 -21.77 5.73 -1.00
N ASN A 119 -22.26 5.53 0.23
CA ASN A 119 -22.17 6.50 1.31
C ASN A 119 -21.83 5.75 2.62
N PRO A 120 -20.84 6.20 3.41
CA PRO A 120 -19.83 7.20 3.06
C PRO A 120 -19.01 6.78 1.83
N PRO A 121 -18.35 7.71 1.12
CA PRO A 121 -17.53 7.41 -0.06
C PRO A 121 -16.47 6.35 0.22
N TYR A 122 -16.00 5.68 -0.84
CA TYR A 122 -15.01 4.61 -0.73
C TYR A 122 -13.75 5.05 0.05
N GLU A 123 -13.21 6.21 -0.28
CA GLU A 123 -12.01 6.77 0.35
C GLU A 123 -12.18 6.97 1.85
N VAL A 124 -13.41 7.31 2.28
CA VAL A 124 -13.77 7.48 3.68
C VAL A 124 -13.88 6.13 4.37
N ARG A 125 -14.53 5.15 3.74
CA ARG A 125 -14.64 3.78 4.30
C ARG A 125 -13.27 3.16 4.49
N VAL A 126 -12.38 3.26 3.49
CA VAL A 126 -11.01 2.74 3.58
C VAL A 126 -10.23 3.41 4.70
N ALA A 127 -10.34 4.74 4.85
CA ALA A 127 -9.68 5.46 5.94
C ALA A 127 -10.24 5.07 7.33
N GLN A 128 -11.54 4.80 7.43
CA GLN A 128 -12.17 4.32 8.66
C GLN A 128 -11.73 2.90 9.03
N ILE A 129 -11.68 1.99 8.06
CA ILE A 129 -11.21 0.61 8.25
C ILE A 129 -9.74 0.62 8.67
N ALA A 130 -8.91 1.43 8.01
CA ALA A 130 -7.48 1.47 8.29
C ALA A 130 -7.16 2.09 9.66
N LEU A 131 -7.74 3.24 9.99
CA LEU A 131 -7.48 3.91 11.28
C LEU A 131 -8.27 3.31 12.45
N GLY A 132 -9.37 2.62 12.18
CA GLY A 132 -10.36 2.29 13.18
C GLY A 132 -11.26 3.48 13.54
N ALA A 133 -12.33 3.18 14.28
CA ALA A 133 -13.39 4.15 14.58
C ALA A 133 -12.92 5.29 15.49
N GLU A 134 -12.08 5.01 16.48
CA GLU A 134 -11.61 5.98 17.48
C GLU A 134 -10.68 7.02 16.87
N ASP A 135 -9.64 6.58 16.16
CA ASP A 135 -8.66 7.48 15.55
C ASP A 135 -9.27 8.26 14.39
N TYR A 136 -10.17 7.65 13.61
CA TYR A 136 -10.93 8.39 12.61
C TYR A 136 -11.82 9.48 13.23
N ALA A 137 -12.45 9.21 14.37
CA ALA A 137 -13.23 10.21 15.09
C ALA A 137 -12.33 11.37 15.59
N THR A 138 -11.16 11.05 16.12
CA THR A 138 -10.16 12.04 16.55
C THR A 138 -9.68 12.91 15.39
N LEU A 139 -9.35 12.30 14.25
CA LEU A 139 -9.02 13.02 13.01
C LEU A 139 -10.13 13.99 12.58
N ARG A 140 -11.39 13.55 12.65
CA ARG A 140 -12.55 14.37 12.25
C ARG A 140 -12.90 15.45 13.26
N ALA A 141 -12.52 15.31 14.52
CA ALA A 141 -12.69 16.32 15.56
C ALA A 141 -11.59 17.40 15.48
N GLY A 142 -10.37 16.99 15.10
CA GLY A 142 -9.22 17.87 15.01
C GLY A 142 -9.10 18.69 13.72
N LYS A 143 -7.99 19.41 13.65
CA LYS A 143 -7.56 20.16 12.46
C LYS A 143 -6.19 19.70 12.01
N VAL A 144 -5.99 19.71 10.71
CA VAL A 144 -4.71 19.48 10.03
C VAL A 144 -4.46 20.69 9.15
N ASN A 145 -3.40 21.43 9.42
CA ASN A 145 -3.01 22.62 8.65
C ASN A 145 -4.15 23.66 8.56
N GLY A 146 -4.84 23.92 9.68
CA GLY A 146 -5.93 24.89 9.77
C GLY A 146 -7.27 24.44 9.16
N ARG A 147 -7.33 23.24 8.55
CA ARG A 147 -8.55 22.65 7.98
C ARG A 147 -9.02 21.49 8.84
N ARG A 148 -10.30 21.18 8.81
CA ARG A 148 -10.83 20.00 9.53
C ARG A 148 -10.21 18.73 8.94
N GLY A 149 -9.66 17.88 9.79
CA GLY A 149 -9.04 16.63 9.35
C GLY A 149 -10.03 15.76 8.58
N SER A 150 -9.56 15.07 7.55
CA SER A 150 -10.38 14.36 6.59
C SER A 150 -9.68 13.09 6.08
N ALA A 151 -10.44 12.19 5.44
CA ALA A 151 -9.86 11.04 4.78
C ALA A 151 -8.78 11.45 3.75
N ALA A 152 -8.91 12.62 3.11
CA ALA A 152 -7.91 13.10 2.15
C ALA A 152 -6.52 13.31 2.78
N ASP A 153 -6.45 13.65 4.07
CA ASP A 153 -5.18 13.79 4.79
C ASP A 153 -4.50 12.43 4.98
N VAL A 154 -5.30 11.38 5.23
CA VAL A 154 -4.85 9.99 5.32
C VAL A 154 -4.34 9.49 3.96
N TRP A 155 -5.13 9.70 2.91
CA TRP A 155 -4.74 9.34 1.55
C TRP A 155 -3.49 10.09 1.09
N ARG A 156 -3.30 11.34 1.52
CA ARG A 156 -2.08 12.09 1.25
C ARG A 156 -0.87 11.46 1.94
N ALA A 157 -1.00 11.09 3.21
CA ALA A 157 0.07 10.40 3.94
C ALA A 157 0.49 9.10 3.25
N TRP A 158 -0.47 8.32 2.73
CA TRP A 158 -0.21 7.12 1.94
C TRP A 158 0.41 7.40 0.57
N ASN A 159 -0.04 8.43 -0.14
CA ASN A 159 0.54 8.82 -1.43
C ASN A 159 2.00 9.26 -1.26
N ASP A 160 2.29 10.05 -0.23
CA ASP A 160 3.64 10.49 0.10
C ASP A 160 4.53 9.29 0.49
N GLN A 161 3.95 8.21 1.04
CA GLN A 161 4.65 6.95 1.36
C GLN A 161 4.98 6.17 0.10
N GLY A 162 4.03 6.05 -0.83
CA GLY A 162 4.26 5.41 -2.13
C GLY A 162 5.30 6.15 -2.98
N LEU A 163 5.30 7.49 -2.95
CA LEU A 163 6.31 8.29 -3.66
C LEU A 163 7.71 8.06 -3.10
N GLU A 164 7.87 8.04 -1.77
CA GLU A 164 9.17 7.75 -1.12
C GLU A 164 9.71 6.36 -1.50
N VAL A 165 8.85 5.34 -1.55
CA VAL A 165 9.21 4.00 -2.06
C VAL A 165 9.72 4.07 -3.49
N ALA A 166 8.96 4.74 -4.36
CA ALA A 166 9.28 4.82 -5.78
C ALA A 166 10.59 5.57 -6.02
N GLU A 167 10.88 6.63 -5.26
CA GLU A 167 12.16 7.34 -5.34
C GLU A 167 13.33 6.48 -4.87
N ARG A 168 13.18 5.71 -3.79
CA ARG A 168 14.22 4.78 -3.34
C ARG A 168 14.50 3.67 -4.34
N GLN A 169 13.47 3.11 -4.97
CA GLN A 169 13.65 2.10 -6.01
C GLN A 169 14.42 2.65 -7.22
N LYS A 170 14.15 3.91 -7.61
CA LYS A 170 14.89 4.58 -8.68
C LYS A 170 16.34 4.90 -8.30
N ALA A 171 16.59 5.19 -7.03
CA ALA A 171 17.91 5.52 -6.51
C ALA A 171 18.77 4.28 -6.18
N ASP A 172 18.23 3.05 -6.22
CA ASP A 172 18.99 1.83 -5.93
C ASP A 172 19.84 1.40 -7.15
N PRO A 173 21.18 1.55 -7.09
CA PRO A 173 22.09 1.17 -8.18
C PRO A 173 22.13 -0.34 -8.43
N LYS A 174 21.48 -1.19 -7.63
CA LYS A 174 21.32 -2.62 -7.95
C LYS A 174 20.42 -2.90 -9.15
N SER A 175 19.62 -1.93 -9.60
CA SER A 175 18.73 -2.11 -10.75
C SER A 175 19.41 -1.84 -12.10
N ASP A 176 20.59 -1.20 -12.09
CA ASP A 176 21.43 -1.03 -13.28
C ASP A 176 22.35 -2.25 -13.44
N GLY A 177 21.76 -3.37 -13.89
CA GLY A 177 22.43 -4.40 -14.68
C GLY A 177 23.80 -4.87 -14.18
N SER A 178 24.01 -5.00 -12.87
CA SER A 178 25.27 -5.51 -12.33
C SER A 178 25.41 -6.99 -12.72
N SER A 179 26.13 -7.23 -13.83
CA SER A 179 26.75 -8.50 -14.12
C SER A 179 27.78 -8.77 -13.02
N VAL A 180 27.31 -9.27 -11.88
CA VAL A 180 28.21 -9.89 -10.91
C VAL A 180 28.73 -11.15 -11.60
N VAL A 181 29.92 -11.02 -12.17
CA VAL A 181 30.76 -12.14 -12.56
C VAL A 181 30.91 -12.98 -11.31
N VAL A 182 30.16 -14.08 -11.25
CA VAL A 182 30.30 -15.08 -10.19
C VAL A 182 31.73 -15.60 -10.32
N ALA A 183 32.60 -15.19 -9.40
CA ALA A 183 33.94 -15.71 -9.33
C ALA A 183 33.84 -17.24 -9.18
N PRO A 184 34.58 -18.04 -10.00
CA PRO A 184 34.55 -19.48 -9.86
C PRO A 184 35.07 -19.84 -8.47
N VAL A 185 34.22 -20.50 -7.70
CA VAL A 185 34.59 -21.12 -6.42
C VAL A 185 35.77 -22.07 -6.68
N SER A 186 36.91 -21.77 -6.06
CA SER A 186 38.10 -22.61 -6.09
C SER A 186 37.75 -24.04 -5.69
N ALA A 187 38.24 -25.02 -6.45
CA ALA A 187 38.02 -26.44 -6.22
C ALA A 187 38.38 -26.81 -4.78
N SER A 188 37.45 -27.48 -4.10
CA SER A 188 37.71 -28.16 -2.83
C SER A 188 38.88 -29.12 -3.01
N ASP A 189 39.95 -28.87 -2.26
CA ASP A 189 40.95 -29.88 -1.94
C ASP A 189 40.22 -30.94 -1.09
N SER A 190 40.06 -32.14 -1.65
CA SER A 190 39.61 -33.33 -0.91
C SER A 190 40.81 -34.25 -0.79
N GLU A 191 41.02 -34.71 0.44
CA GLU A 191 42.10 -35.58 0.95
C GLU A 191 42.57 -36.72 0.02
#